data_AF-A0A7V2AL14-F1
#
_entry.id   AF-A0A7V2AL14-F1
#
_cell.length_a   1.000
_cell.length_b   1.000
_cell.length_c   1.000
_cell.angle_alpha   90.00
_cell.angle_beta   90.00
_cell.angle_gamma   90.00
#
_symmetry.space_group_name_H-M   'P 1'
#
loop_
_entity.id
_entity.type
_entity.pdbx_description
1 polymer ?
#
loop_
_entity_poly.entity_id
_entity_poly.type
_entity_poly.pdbx_seq_one_letter_code
_entity_poly.pdbx_strand_id
1 'polypeptide(L)'
;MDRKVASDFDQELLDLYDHYAHGLINRRGFLDRAAKFAVGGVTATALLDILSPKYALANQVAEDDPRIKGERIDYSSPQGYGTVSGYLVRPIGGGTRGGVVVIHENRGLNPYIADVARRVAIAGFTALAPDGLSPLGGYPGTDDEGRAMQRTLNREKLTED
;
A
#
# COMPACT_ATOMS: atom_id res chain seq x y z
N MET A 1 17.47 -13.06 12.32
CA MET A 1 18.31 -11.89 12.05
C MET A 1 17.39 -10.69 12.17
N ASP A 2 17.71 -9.73 13.04
CA ASP A 2 16.84 -8.59 13.27
C ASP A 2 16.72 -7.70 12.04
N ARG A 3 15.54 -7.08 11.85
CA ARG A 3 15.31 -6.16 10.74
C ARG A 3 16.20 -4.93 10.95
N LYS A 4 17.05 -4.62 9.97
CA LYS A 4 17.86 -3.41 9.95
C LYS A 4 16.99 -2.15 9.99
N VAL A 5 17.46 -1.13 10.69
CA VAL A 5 16.85 0.20 10.76
C VAL A 5 17.54 1.14 9.77
N ALA A 6 16.93 2.31 9.50
CA ALA A 6 17.47 3.27 8.52
C ALA A 6 18.94 3.68 8.83
N SER A 7 19.30 3.82 10.11
CA SER A 7 20.66 4.16 10.54
C SER A 7 21.70 3.05 10.29
N ASP A 8 21.28 1.84 9.88
CA ASP A 8 22.18 0.75 9.53
C ASP A 8 22.64 0.80 8.06
N PHE A 9 22.15 1.78 7.29
CA PHE A 9 22.44 1.95 5.86
C PHE A 9 23.13 3.28 5.57
N ASP A 10 23.90 3.30 4.49
CA ASP A 10 24.41 4.55 3.94
C ASP A 10 23.26 5.43 3.44
N GLN A 11 23.31 6.73 3.73
CA GLN A 11 22.25 7.67 3.32
C GLN A 11 22.06 7.69 1.81
N GLU A 12 23.14 7.60 1.03
CA GLU A 12 23.03 7.63 -0.43
C GLU A 12 22.33 6.38 -0.98
N LEU A 13 22.46 5.23 -0.30
CA LEU A 13 21.68 4.03 -0.65
C LEU A 13 20.18 4.25 -0.38
N LEU A 14 19.83 4.91 0.72
CA LEU A 14 18.45 5.27 1.04
C LEU A 14 17.88 6.24 0.00
N ASP A 15 18.65 7.25 -0.41
CA ASP A 15 18.25 8.23 -1.43
C ASP A 15 18.06 7.56 -2.80
N LEU A 16 18.91 6.59 -3.16
CA LEU A 16 18.74 5.79 -4.38
C LEU A 16 17.44 4.98 -4.33
N TYR A 17 17.12 4.39 -3.19
CA TYR A 17 15.88 3.64 -3.01
C TYR A 17 14.66 4.56 -3.05
N ASP A 18 14.73 5.74 -2.44
CA ASP A 18 13.67 6.76 -2.52
C ASP A 18 13.39 7.15 -3.98
N HIS A 19 14.43 7.45 -4.76
CA HIS A 19 14.29 7.73 -6.19
C HIS A 19 13.63 6.57 -6.95
N TYR A 20 13.96 5.32 -6.61
CA TYR A 20 13.34 4.15 -7.24
C TYR A 20 11.86 3.99 -6.83
N ALA A 21 11.56 4.09 -5.55
CA ALA A 21 10.20 3.96 -5.00
C ALA A 21 9.25 5.02 -5.57
N HIS A 22 9.76 6.24 -5.80
CA HIS A 22 9.03 7.33 -6.44
C HIS A 22 9.07 7.29 -7.99
N GLY A 23 9.77 6.33 -8.58
CA GLY A 23 9.82 6.12 -10.03
C GLY A 23 10.67 7.13 -10.81
N LEU A 24 11.58 7.84 -10.13
CA LEU A 24 12.57 8.75 -10.72
C LEU A 24 13.71 7.98 -11.39
N ILE A 25 14.01 6.78 -10.90
CA ILE A 25 14.84 5.78 -11.59
C ILE A 25 14.08 4.46 -11.72
N ASN A 26 14.36 3.70 -12.77
CA ASN A 26 13.81 2.36 -12.92
C ASN A 26 14.61 1.33 -12.12
N ARG A 27 14.09 0.11 -12.01
CA ARG A 27 14.73 -1.00 -11.27
C ARG A 27 16.18 -1.25 -11.69
N ARG A 28 16.47 -1.19 -13.00
CA ARG A 28 17.85 -1.35 -13.52
C ARG A 28 18.75 -0.23 -13.01
N GLY A 29 18.29 1.02 -13.10
CA GLY A 29 19.02 2.18 -12.59
C GLY A 29 19.29 2.12 -11.09
N PHE A 30 18.37 1.57 -10.30
CA PHE A 30 18.62 1.28 -8.88
C PHE A 30 19.73 0.23 -8.73
N LEU A 31 19.58 -0.94 -9.36
CA LEU A 31 20.52 -2.05 -9.20
C LEU A 31 21.95 -1.68 -9.64
N ASP A 32 22.09 -0.96 -10.75
CA ASP A 32 23.39 -0.52 -11.27
C ASP A 32 24.09 0.43 -10.29
N ARG A 33 23.34 1.35 -9.67
CA ARG A 33 23.89 2.34 -8.73
C ARG A 33 24.08 1.78 -7.32
N ALA A 34 23.21 0.87 -6.89
CA ALA A 34 23.27 0.22 -5.59
C ALA A 34 24.43 -0.80 -5.51
N ALA A 35 24.96 -1.26 -6.65
CA ALA A 35 26.09 -2.20 -6.70
C ALA A 35 27.33 -1.73 -5.93
N LYS A 36 27.54 -0.41 -5.78
CA LYS A 36 28.65 0.11 -4.96
C LYS A 36 28.52 -0.17 -3.46
N PHE A 37 27.31 -0.43 -2.98
CA PHE A 37 27.03 -0.78 -1.58
C PHE A 37 26.96 -2.30 -1.35
N ALA A 38 27.15 -3.09 -2.41
CA ALA A 38 27.09 -4.55 -2.40
C ALA A 38 28.38 -5.17 -1.82
N VAL A 39 28.67 -4.89 -0.55
CA VAL A 39 29.87 -5.37 0.17
C VAL A 39 29.60 -6.67 0.93
N GLY A 40 30.64 -7.48 1.16
CA GLY A 40 30.56 -8.64 2.05
C GLY A 40 29.61 -9.76 1.59
N GLY A 41 29.40 -9.91 0.27
CA GLY A 41 28.51 -10.95 -0.29
C GLY A 41 27.03 -10.55 -0.39
N VAL A 42 26.67 -9.33 0.03
CA VAL A 42 25.34 -8.76 -0.22
C VAL A 42 25.26 -8.30 -1.68
N THR A 43 24.21 -8.66 -2.42
CA THR A 43 24.00 -8.22 -3.80
C THR A 43 23.12 -6.96 -3.86
N ALA A 44 23.16 -6.20 -4.95
CA ALA A 44 22.23 -5.09 -5.18
C ALA A 44 20.75 -5.53 -5.14
N THR A 45 20.46 -6.78 -5.56
CA THR A 45 19.12 -7.38 -5.45
C THR A 45 18.73 -7.68 -4.00
N ALA A 46 19.66 -8.11 -3.17
CA ALA A 46 19.43 -8.29 -1.74
C ALA A 46 19.20 -6.93 -1.05
N LEU A 47 19.96 -5.89 -1.42
CA LEU A 47 19.73 -4.53 -0.94
C LEU A 47 18.32 -4.04 -1.31
N LEU A 48 17.89 -4.29 -2.55
CA LEU A 48 16.53 -3.97 -2.98
C LEU A 48 15.48 -4.67 -2.12
N ASP A 49 15.61 -5.98 -1.87
CA ASP A 49 14.68 -6.73 -1.01
C ASP A 49 14.65 -6.24 0.44
N ILE A 50 15.82 -5.90 0.99
CA ILE A 50 15.96 -5.40 2.36
C ILE A 50 15.25 -4.06 2.52
N LEU A 51 15.41 -3.15 1.56
CA LEU A 51 14.82 -1.81 1.58
C LEU A 51 13.34 -1.79 1.18
N SER A 52 12.89 -2.79 0.41
CA SER A 52 11.51 -2.87 -0.05
C SER A 52 10.50 -3.02 1.10
N PRO A 53 9.24 -2.55 0.93
CA PRO A 53 8.22 -2.66 1.97
C PRO A 53 7.90 -4.13 2.20
N LYS A 54 7.87 -4.54 3.46
CA LYS A 54 7.44 -5.90 3.87
C LYS A 54 6.14 -5.78 4.65
N TYR A 55 5.03 -5.61 3.94
CA TYR A 55 3.73 -5.31 4.55
C TYR A 55 3.30 -6.35 5.60
N ALA A 56 3.59 -7.63 5.38
CA ALA A 56 3.35 -8.68 6.36
C ALA A 56 4.04 -8.43 7.71
N LEU A 57 5.24 -7.83 7.71
CA LEU A 57 5.96 -7.47 8.94
C LEU A 57 5.46 -6.17 9.58
N ALA A 58 4.76 -5.32 8.82
CA ALA A 58 4.24 -4.04 9.27
C ALA A 58 2.75 -4.11 9.70
N ASN A 59 2.11 -5.27 9.55
CA ASN A 59 0.71 -5.48 9.88
C ASN A 59 0.50 -5.33 11.39
N GLN A 60 -0.34 -4.39 11.81
CA GLN A 60 -0.62 -4.13 13.22
C GLN A 60 -1.91 -4.78 13.70
N VAL A 61 -2.89 -4.95 12.82
CA VAL A 61 -4.17 -5.59 13.12
C VAL A 61 -4.37 -6.77 12.18
N ALA A 62 -4.57 -7.96 12.76
CA ALA A 62 -4.85 -9.16 11.99
C ALA A 62 -6.16 -9.02 11.20
N GLU A 63 -6.25 -9.67 10.04
CA GLU A 63 -7.45 -9.64 9.20
C GLU A 63 -8.66 -10.27 9.89
N ASP A 64 -8.42 -11.26 10.75
CA ASP A 64 -9.38 -12.01 11.54
C ASP A 64 -9.47 -11.53 13.00
N ASP A 65 -9.02 -10.30 13.30
CA ASP A 65 -9.12 -9.74 14.65
C ASP A 65 -10.58 -9.76 15.14
N PRO A 66 -10.89 -10.42 16.26
CA PRO A 66 -12.27 -10.70 16.69
C PRO A 66 -13.05 -9.44 17.07
N ARG A 67 -12.38 -8.29 17.19
CA ARG A 67 -13.01 -7.01 17.54
C ARG A 67 -13.62 -6.30 16.33
N ILE A 68 -13.30 -6.73 15.11
CA ILE A 68 -13.73 -6.07 13.87
C ILE A 68 -14.30 -7.07 12.86
N LYS A 69 -15.04 -6.54 11.88
CA LYS A 69 -15.49 -7.25 10.69
C LYS A 69 -15.07 -6.46 9.46
N GLY A 70 -14.16 -7.03 8.68
CA GLY A 70 -13.77 -6.53 7.37
C GLY A 70 -14.51 -7.27 6.24
N GLU A 71 -14.95 -6.53 5.23
CA GLU A 71 -15.57 -7.12 4.03
C GLU A 71 -15.26 -6.27 2.80
N ARG A 72 -15.16 -6.92 1.63
CA ARG A 72 -15.16 -6.22 0.34
C ARG A 72 -16.59 -5.84 0.00
N ILE A 73 -16.80 -4.60 -0.38
CA ILE A 73 -18.08 -4.10 -0.87
C ILE A 73 -17.89 -3.43 -2.22
N ASP A 74 -18.97 -3.36 -2.99
CA ASP A 74 -19.03 -2.53 -4.18
C ASP A 74 -20.02 -1.39 -3.94
N TYR A 75 -19.68 -0.20 -4.44
CA TYR A 75 -20.52 0.99 -4.37
C TYR A 75 -20.55 1.73 -5.72
N SER A 76 -21.61 2.51 -5.93
CA SER A 76 -21.77 3.27 -7.16
C SER A 76 -20.92 4.55 -7.11
N SER A 77 -20.08 4.75 -8.13
CA SER A 77 -19.39 6.01 -8.44
C SER A 77 -19.73 6.40 -9.89
N PRO A 78 -20.90 7.00 -10.14
CA PRO A 78 -21.37 7.25 -11.51
C PRO A 78 -20.53 8.28 -12.26
N GLN A 79 -19.82 9.17 -11.54
CA GLN A 79 -18.94 10.17 -12.12
C GLN A 79 -17.50 9.66 -12.33
N GLY A 80 -17.11 8.60 -11.61
CA GLY A 80 -15.83 7.92 -11.78
C GLY A 80 -15.92 6.73 -12.74
N TYR A 81 -15.64 5.55 -12.21
CA TYR A 81 -15.59 4.29 -12.98
C TYR A 81 -16.87 3.43 -12.87
N GLY A 82 -17.98 4.03 -12.44
CA GLY A 82 -19.30 3.41 -12.40
C GLY A 82 -19.53 2.60 -11.14
N THR A 83 -18.80 1.51 -10.96
CA THR A 83 -18.82 0.68 -9.74
C THR A 83 -17.40 0.50 -9.23
N VAL A 84 -17.19 0.87 -7.98
CA VAL A 84 -15.89 0.80 -7.31
C VAL A 84 -15.98 -0.21 -6.18
N SER A 85 -14.93 -0.99 -6.04
CA SER A 85 -14.82 -1.93 -4.92
C SER A 85 -14.02 -1.28 -3.80
N GLY A 86 -14.38 -1.54 -2.55
CA GLY A 86 -13.71 -0.98 -1.36
C GLY A 86 -13.62 -2.00 -0.24
N TYR A 87 -12.69 -1.81 0.68
CA TYR A 87 -12.60 -2.60 1.91
C TYR A 87 -13.24 -1.85 3.06
N LEU A 88 -14.33 -2.41 3.57
CA LEU A 88 -15.14 -1.83 4.63
C LEU A 88 -14.90 -2.58 5.92
N VAL A 89 -14.47 -1.87 6.95
CA VAL A 89 -14.16 -2.43 8.25
C VAL A 89 -15.01 -1.76 9.31
N ARG A 90 -15.68 -2.58 10.13
CA ARG A 90 -16.53 -2.11 11.22
C ARG A 90 -16.15 -2.78 12.54
N PRO A 91 -16.27 -2.10 13.69
CA PRO A 91 -16.15 -2.75 14.98
C PRO A 91 -17.34 -3.69 15.22
N ILE A 92 -17.10 -4.82 15.88
CA ILE A 92 -18.15 -5.72 16.36
C ILE A 92 -18.92 -5.05 17.52
N GLY A 93 -20.21 -5.37 17.66
CA GLY A 93 -21.05 -4.90 18.78
C GLY A 93 -22.09 -3.82 18.44
N GLY A 94 -22.30 -3.52 17.15
CA GLY A 94 -23.40 -2.66 16.69
C GLY A 94 -23.26 -1.17 17.06
N GLY A 95 -24.33 -0.41 16.85
CA GLY A 95 -24.45 1.02 17.15
C GLY A 95 -24.03 1.97 16.01
N THR A 96 -24.55 3.20 16.04
CA THR A 96 -24.14 4.27 15.13
C THR A 96 -22.71 4.72 15.46
N ARG A 97 -21.86 4.83 14.44
CA ARG A 97 -20.44 5.19 14.58
C ARG A 97 -20.08 6.29 13.57
N GLY A 98 -19.06 7.08 13.90
CA GLY A 98 -18.43 7.97 12.94
C GLY A 98 -17.82 7.18 11.78
N GLY A 99 -17.85 7.75 10.59
CA GLY A 99 -17.26 7.18 9.37
C GLY A 99 -15.91 7.83 9.05
N VAL A 100 -14.97 7.04 8.55
CA VAL A 100 -13.67 7.49 8.05
C VAL A 100 -13.43 6.86 6.68
N VAL A 101 -13.04 7.67 5.70
CA VAL A 101 -12.57 7.18 4.41
C VAL A 101 -11.05 7.15 4.41
N VAL A 102 -10.47 5.99 4.14
CA VAL A 102 -9.01 5.77 4.11
C VAL A 102 -8.57 5.68 2.65
N ILE A 103 -8.00 6.77 2.15
CA ILE A 103 -7.55 6.87 0.76
C ILE A 103 -6.13 6.30 0.65
N HIS A 104 -5.93 5.38 -0.29
CA HIS A 104 -4.62 4.81 -0.58
C HIS A 104 -3.71 5.78 -1.35
N GLU A 105 -2.45 5.39 -1.52
CA GLU A 105 -1.45 6.15 -2.27
C GLU A 105 -1.55 5.90 -3.80
N ASN A 106 -0.44 5.94 -4.53
CA ASN A 106 -0.39 5.79 -5.99
C ASN A 106 -0.31 4.33 -6.48
N ARG A 107 -0.79 3.36 -5.69
CA ARG A 107 -0.66 1.93 -5.99
C ARG A 107 -1.84 1.09 -5.51
N GLY A 108 -3.04 1.67 -5.49
CA GLY A 108 -4.27 0.98 -5.11
C GLY A 108 -4.36 0.55 -3.65
N LEU A 109 -5.41 -0.22 -3.33
CA LEU A 109 -5.66 -0.75 -1.99
C LEU A 109 -4.75 -1.94 -1.68
N ASN A 110 -3.52 -1.64 -1.25
CA ASN A 110 -2.55 -2.66 -0.85
C ASN A 110 -2.77 -3.17 0.60
N PRO A 111 -2.06 -4.21 1.05
CA PRO A 111 -2.24 -4.79 2.39
C PRO A 111 -2.00 -3.79 3.54
N TYR A 112 -1.14 -2.79 3.35
CA TYR A 112 -0.91 -1.75 4.35
C TYR A 112 -2.12 -0.84 4.52
N ILE A 113 -2.75 -0.41 3.42
CA ILE A 113 -3.95 0.42 3.51
C ILE A 113 -5.12 -0.36 4.10
N ALA A 114 -5.25 -1.65 3.78
CA ALA A 114 -6.22 -2.53 4.43
C ALA A 114 -5.97 -2.61 5.95
N ASP A 115 -4.72 -2.71 6.39
CA ASP A 115 -4.36 -2.65 7.82
C ASP A 115 -4.71 -1.30 8.45
N VAL A 116 -4.43 -0.18 7.78
CA VAL A 116 -4.83 1.14 8.28
C VAL A 116 -6.35 1.23 8.48
N ALA A 117 -7.15 0.71 7.55
CA ALA A 117 -8.61 0.64 7.71
C ALA A 117 -9.02 -0.20 8.95
N ARG A 118 -8.32 -1.32 9.21
CA ARG A 118 -8.51 -2.11 10.43
C ARG A 118 -8.12 -1.34 11.69
N ARG A 119 -6.99 -0.63 11.70
CA ARG A 119 -6.56 0.22 12.83
C ARG A 119 -7.60 1.29 13.16
N VAL A 120 -8.17 1.92 12.12
CA VAL A 120 -9.26 2.91 12.29
C VAL A 120 -10.50 2.27 12.90
N ALA A 121 -10.85 1.04 12.50
CA ALA A 121 -11.94 0.29 13.11
C ALA A 121 -11.64 -0.12 14.56
N ILE A 122 -10.41 -0.52 14.88
CA ILE A 122 -9.98 -0.76 16.28
C ILE A 122 -10.13 0.51 17.14
N ALA A 123 -9.93 1.69 16.55
CA ALA A 123 -10.16 2.98 17.22
C ALA A 123 -11.65 3.35 17.39
N GLY A 124 -12.59 2.51 16.90
CA GLY A 124 -14.02 2.63 17.17
C GLY A 124 -14.86 3.21 16.03
N PHE A 125 -14.26 3.54 14.88
CA PHE A 125 -14.93 4.11 13.70
C PHE A 125 -15.34 3.03 12.69
N THR A 126 -16.28 3.36 11.80
CA THR A 126 -16.47 2.61 10.56
C THR A 126 -15.46 3.14 9.53
N ALA A 127 -14.65 2.27 8.94
CA ALA A 127 -13.64 2.65 7.96
C ALA A 127 -13.97 2.09 6.58
N LEU A 128 -14.01 2.94 5.54
CA LEU A 128 -14.05 2.50 4.14
C LEU A 128 -12.73 2.87 3.47
N ALA A 129 -12.05 1.89 2.89
CA ALA A 129 -10.91 2.12 2.02
C ALA A 129 -11.30 1.80 0.56
N PRO A 130 -11.63 2.81 -0.25
CA PRO A 130 -11.81 2.66 -1.70
C PRO A 130 -10.61 1.98 -2.35
N ASP A 131 -10.85 1.17 -3.38
CA ASP A 131 -9.80 0.62 -4.24
C ASP A 131 -9.85 1.29 -5.60
N GLY A 132 -9.06 2.34 -5.77
CA GLY A 132 -8.96 3.06 -7.04
C GLY A 132 -8.35 2.23 -8.17
N LEU A 133 -7.82 1.03 -7.90
CA LEU A 133 -7.44 0.07 -8.94
C LEU A 133 -8.54 -0.95 -9.24
N SER A 134 -9.71 -0.90 -8.58
CA SER A 134 -10.80 -1.84 -8.84
C SER A 134 -11.24 -1.90 -10.31
N PRO A 135 -11.24 -0.79 -11.10
CA PRO A 135 -11.56 -0.87 -12.54
C PRO A 135 -10.56 -1.72 -13.35
N LEU A 136 -9.38 -1.98 -12.79
CA LEU A 136 -8.32 -2.80 -13.37
C LEU A 136 -8.11 -4.13 -12.63
N GLY A 137 -9.04 -4.51 -11.74
CA GLY A 137 -8.98 -5.76 -10.97
C GLY A 137 -8.39 -5.63 -9.55
N GLY A 138 -8.01 -4.43 -9.12
CA GLY A 138 -7.47 -4.15 -7.78
C GLY A 138 -5.95 -4.17 -7.70
N TYR A 139 -5.41 -4.20 -6.48
CA TYR A 139 -3.97 -4.24 -6.25
C TYR A 139 -3.34 -5.53 -6.84
N PRO A 140 -2.34 -5.44 -7.74
CA PRO A 140 -1.80 -6.60 -8.45
C PRO A 140 -0.85 -7.48 -7.61
N GLY A 141 -0.60 -7.12 -6.35
CA GLY A 141 0.33 -7.82 -5.46
C GLY A 141 1.71 -7.18 -5.37
N THR A 142 2.04 -6.25 -6.27
CA THR A 142 3.29 -5.48 -6.21
C THR A 142 3.05 -3.97 -6.36
N ASP A 143 3.87 -3.18 -5.66
CA ASP A 143 3.79 -1.72 -5.69
C ASP A 143 4.19 -1.14 -7.06
N ASP A 144 5.13 -1.76 -7.77
CA ASP A 144 5.59 -1.33 -9.09
C ASP A 144 4.47 -1.47 -10.13
N GLU A 145 3.80 -2.63 -10.17
CA GLU A 145 2.68 -2.86 -11.08
C GLU A 145 1.48 -2.00 -10.69
N GLY A 146 1.19 -1.84 -9.39
CA GLY A 146 0.13 -0.96 -8.92
C GLY A 146 0.33 0.49 -9.36
N ARG A 147 1.57 1.00 -9.26
CA ARG A 147 1.92 2.34 -9.79
C ARG A 147 1.77 2.43 -11.30
N ALA A 148 2.18 1.40 -12.03
CA ALA A 148 2.04 1.37 -13.48
C ALA A 148 0.57 1.35 -13.92
N MET A 149 -0.26 0.53 -13.27
CA MET A 149 -1.70 0.44 -13.50
C MET A 149 -2.40 1.76 -13.22
N GLN A 150 -2.15 2.38 -12.06
CA GLN A 150 -2.83 3.63 -11.69
C GLN A 150 -2.50 4.78 -12.64
N ARG A 151 -1.27 4.81 -13.21
CA ARG A 151 -0.89 5.80 -14.22
C ARG A 151 -1.70 5.71 -15.52
N THR A 152 -2.33 4.57 -15.81
CA THR A 152 -3.19 4.41 -16.99
C THR A 152 -4.62 4.89 -16.76
N LEU A 153 -5.00 5.18 -15.51
CA LEU A 153 -6.33 5.65 -15.16
C LEU A 153 -6.45 7.17 -15.34
N ASN A 154 -7.67 7.61 -15.63
CA ASN A 154 -8.02 9.01 -15.68
C ASN A 154 -8.10 9.54 -14.24
N ARG A 155 -7.31 10.58 -13.95
CA ARG A 155 -7.18 11.17 -12.61
C ARG A 155 -8.47 11.83 -12.12
N GLU A 156 -9.23 12.48 -12.99
CA GLU A 156 -10.48 13.15 -12.62
C GLU A 156 -11.51 12.10 -12.19
N LYS A 157 -11.65 11.02 -12.97
CA LYS A 157 -12.51 9.89 -12.61
C LYS A 157 -12.09 9.21 -11.30
N LEU A 158 -10.79 9.03 -11.08
CA LEU A 158 -10.27 8.47 -9.83
C LEU A 158 -10.56 9.35 -8.61
N THR A 159 -10.76 10.66 -8.81
CA THR A 159 -11.09 11.58 -7.72
C THR A 159 -12.58 11.50 -7.34
N GLU A 160 -13.43 11.07 -8.27
CA GLU A 160 -14.86 10.82 -8.06
C GLU A 160 -15.13 9.44 -7.39
N ASP A 161 -14.20 8.50 -7.52
CA ASP A 161 -14.23 7.17 -6.90
C ASP A 161 -13.94 7.19 -5.39
#